data_AF-H3NEB9-F1
#
_entry.id   AF-H3NEB9-F1
#
_cell.length_a   1.000
_cell.length_b   1.000
_cell.length_c   1.000
_cell.angle_alpha   90.00
_cell.angle_beta   90.00
_cell.angle_gamma   90.00
#
_symmetry.space_group_name_H-M   'P 1'
#
loop_
_entity.id
_entity.type
_entity.pdbx_description
1 polymer ?
#
loop_
_entity_poly.entity_id
_entity_poly.type
_entity_poly.pdbx_seq_one_letter_code
_entity_poly.pdbx_strand_id
1 'polypeptide(L)'
;MKVIDECCCECITQNLNRTKASCPVCNNEGVTVSRITVEHLVTDDYRNAVDGDQYKICMNEDCDVIYYNLDKEIKFLKDQVRVPIWFKKDADPKYACYCSKVTEDQVI
;
A
#
# COMPACT_ATOMS: atom_id res chain seq x y z
N MET A 1 14.53 16.78 -43.25
CA MET A 1 13.94 15.66 -44.02
C MET A 1 14.93 14.52 -44.01
N LYS A 2 14.56 13.35 -43.45
CA LYS A 2 15.33 12.08 -43.31
C LYS A 2 16.73 12.19 -42.60
N VAL A 3 17.07 11.42 -41.55
CA VAL A 3 17.54 9.99 -41.47
C VAL A 3 18.52 9.56 -42.59
N ILE A 4 19.59 8.79 -42.36
CA ILE A 4 20.03 7.87 -41.26
C ILE A 4 21.58 7.93 -41.11
N ASP A 5 22.26 7.49 -40.03
CA ASP A 5 21.82 7.17 -38.65
C ASP A 5 22.77 7.72 -37.53
N GLU A 6 23.78 7.07 -36.92
CA GLU A 6 24.32 5.68 -36.96
C GLU A 6 25.30 5.36 -35.78
N CYS A 7 25.70 4.09 -35.62
CA CYS A 7 26.79 3.50 -34.78
C CYS A 7 26.58 3.23 -33.26
N CYS A 8 26.04 2.04 -32.98
CA CYS A 8 26.45 1.08 -31.93
C CYS A 8 26.71 1.54 -30.47
N CYS A 9 25.66 1.49 -29.62
CA CYS A 9 25.71 0.82 -28.32
C CYS A 9 24.28 0.55 -27.79
N GLU A 10 24.05 -0.60 -27.15
CA GLU A 10 22.73 -0.96 -26.60
C GLU A 10 22.44 -0.24 -25.27
N CYS A 11 21.55 0.75 -25.29
CA CYS A 11 21.01 1.38 -24.09
C CYS A 11 19.48 1.45 -24.18
N ILE A 12 18.80 0.47 -23.57
CA ILE A 12 17.34 0.47 -23.42
C ILE A 12 16.93 1.75 -22.65
N THR A 13 16.00 2.53 -23.20
CA THR A 13 15.45 3.74 -22.56
C THR A 13 14.82 3.40 -21.21
N GLN A 14 15.56 3.59 -20.12
CA GLN A 14 15.17 3.10 -18.81
C GLN A 14 13.87 3.74 -18.32
N ASN A 15 12.87 2.90 -18.03
CA ASN A 15 11.55 3.32 -17.61
C ASN A 15 11.54 3.67 -16.11
N LEU A 16 12.27 4.73 -15.76
CA LEU A 16 12.58 5.11 -14.37
C LEU A 16 11.37 5.60 -13.53
N ASN A 17 10.15 5.58 -14.10
CA ASN A 17 8.96 6.22 -13.55
C ASN A 17 7.77 5.26 -13.28
N ARG A 18 7.96 3.93 -13.31
CA ARG A 18 6.86 2.95 -13.15
C ARG A 18 6.90 2.04 -11.92
N THR A 19 8.01 1.97 -11.18
CA THR A 19 8.15 1.06 -10.02
C THR A 19 7.86 1.70 -8.66
N LYS A 20 7.82 3.04 -8.55
CA LYS A 20 7.55 3.78 -7.31
C LYS A 20 6.06 3.88 -6.89
N ALA A 21 5.17 3.04 -7.43
CA ALA A 21 3.72 3.12 -7.15
C ALA A 21 3.13 1.88 -6.45
N SER A 22 3.82 0.74 -6.51
CA SER A 22 3.31 -0.58 -6.10
C SER A 22 3.76 -1.03 -4.71
N CYS A 23 3.04 -1.99 -4.12
CA CYS A 23 3.40 -2.60 -2.85
C CYS A 23 4.78 -3.29 -2.96
N PRO A 24 5.75 -3.00 -2.08
CA PRO A 24 7.12 -3.53 -2.17
C PRO A 24 7.25 -5.03 -1.86
N VAL A 25 6.13 -5.71 -1.55
CA VAL A 25 6.09 -7.15 -1.26
C VAL A 25 5.39 -7.94 -2.38
N CYS A 26 4.21 -7.50 -2.83
CA CYS A 26 3.42 -8.23 -3.84
C CYS A 26 3.27 -7.52 -5.19
N ASN A 27 3.95 -6.39 -5.41
CA ASN A 27 3.98 -5.57 -6.64
C ASN A 27 2.61 -5.06 -7.18
N ASN A 28 1.49 -5.37 -6.53
CA ASN A 28 0.18 -4.81 -6.85
C ASN A 28 0.12 -3.31 -6.49
N GLU A 29 -0.61 -2.53 -7.29
CA GLU A 29 -0.81 -1.10 -7.04
C GLU A 29 -1.57 -0.86 -5.72
N GLY A 30 -1.12 0.13 -4.95
CA GLY A 30 -1.77 0.56 -3.72
C GLY A 30 -2.46 1.91 -3.87
N VAL A 31 -3.61 2.07 -3.22
CA VAL A 31 -4.41 3.31 -3.24
C VAL A 31 -3.80 4.31 -2.25
N THR A 32 -3.69 5.58 -2.63
CA THR A 32 -3.11 6.63 -1.76
C THR A 32 -3.97 6.87 -0.52
N VAL A 33 -3.32 6.99 0.64
CA VAL A 33 -3.94 7.22 1.96
C VAL A 33 -3.18 8.34 2.67
N SER A 34 -3.90 9.18 3.41
CA SER A 34 -3.28 10.28 4.17
C SER A 34 -2.46 9.76 5.36
N ARG A 35 -1.34 10.44 5.68
CA ARG A 35 -0.49 10.15 6.85
C ARG A 35 -1.32 10.00 8.14
N ILE A 36 -2.23 10.95 8.40
CA ILE A 36 -3.07 10.96 9.60
C ILE A 36 -3.97 9.72 9.72
N THR A 37 -4.46 9.15 8.60
CA THR A 37 -5.21 7.88 8.62
C THR A 37 -4.31 6.73 9.08
N VAL A 38 -3.04 6.69 8.67
CA VAL A 38 -2.09 5.66 9.11
C VAL A 38 -1.76 5.82 10.60
N GLU A 39 -1.47 7.04 11.08
CA GLU A 39 -1.18 7.34 12.50
C GLU A 39 -2.33 6.93 13.45
N HIS A 40 -3.58 7.00 12.98
CA HIS A 40 -4.75 6.59 13.75
C HIS A 40 -5.03 5.09 13.69
N LEU A 41 -4.59 4.40 12.63
CA LEU A 41 -4.90 2.98 12.40
C LEU A 41 -3.75 2.02 12.72
N VAL A 42 -2.48 2.46 12.77
CA VAL A 42 -1.39 1.65 13.35
C VAL A 42 -1.53 1.53 14.87
N THR A 43 -1.09 0.42 15.44
CA THR A 43 -1.04 0.22 16.91
C THR A 43 -0.07 1.21 17.57
N ASP A 44 -0.22 1.44 18.88
CA ASP A 44 0.48 2.54 19.57
C ASP A 44 2.01 2.40 19.53
N ASP A 45 2.53 1.18 19.61
CA ASP A 45 3.96 0.86 19.50
C ASP A 45 4.57 1.33 18.17
N TYR A 46 3.76 1.36 17.10
CA TYR A 46 4.18 1.67 15.73
C TYR A 46 3.88 3.11 15.29
N ARG A 47 3.16 3.91 16.10
CA ARG A 47 2.87 5.33 15.80
C ARG A 47 4.13 6.15 15.55
N ASN A 48 5.16 5.94 16.35
CA ASN A 48 6.44 6.66 16.24
C ASN A 48 7.25 6.27 14.99
N ALA A 49 6.88 5.19 14.30
CA ALA A 49 7.46 4.77 13.03
C ALA A 49 6.72 5.35 11.80
N VAL A 50 5.69 6.18 11.98
CA VAL A 50 4.99 6.86 10.88
C VAL A 50 5.71 8.15 10.51
N ASP A 51 6.45 8.12 9.39
CA ASP A 51 7.21 9.25 8.85
C ASP A 51 6.91 9.48 7.36
N GLY A 52 7.10 10.72 6.92
CA GLY A 52 6.75 11.20 5.58
C GLY A 52 5.23 11.26 5.32
N ASP A 53 4.92 11.53 4.06
CA ASP A 53 3.58 11.53 3.47
C ASP A 53 3.54 10.54 2.29
N GLN A 54 2.48 10.57 1.48
CA GLN A 54 2.29 9.68 0.32
C GLN A 54 2.20 8.18 0.67
N TYR A 55 1.68 7.85 1.85
CA TYR A 55 1.33 6.49 2.20
C TYR A 55 0.32 5.90 1.19
N LYS A 56 0.43 4.58 0.97
CA LYS A 56 -0.49 3.79 0.17
C LYS A 56 -0.98 2.58 0.96
N ILE A 57 -2.21 2.15 0.70
CA ILE A 57 -2.77 0.88 1.22
C ILE A 57 -2.72 -0.19 0.12
N CYS A 58 -2.21 -1.38 0.45
CA CYS A 58 -2.12 -2.50 -0.49
C CYS A 58 -3.44 -3.27 -0.53
N MET A 59 -4.15 -3.19 -1.67
CA MET A 59 -5.49 -3.76 -1.86
C MET A 59 -5.51 -5.29 -2.10
N ASN A 60 -4.35 -5.95 -2.17
CA ASN A 60 -4.27 -7.41 -2.39
C ASN A 60 -4.73 -8.18 -1.14
N GLU A 61 -5.70 -9.08 -1.28
CA GLU A 61 -6.27 -9.86 -0.18
C GLU A 61 -5.25 -10.81 0.48
N ASP A 62 -4.32 -11.37 -0.33
CA ASP A 62 -3.29 -12.34 0.07
C ASP A 62 -1.97 -11.71 0.53
N CYS A 63 -1.93 -10.37 0.71
CA CYS A 63 -0.69 -9.67 1.11
C CYS A 63 -0.77 -9.11 2.53
N ASP A 64 0.17 -9.51 3.38
CA ASP A 64 0.22 -9.09 4.79
C ASP A 64 0.50 -7.59 4.99
N VAL A 65 1.01 -6.88 3.97
CA VAL A 65 1.17 -5.43 4.00
C VAL A 65 -0.21 -4.76 3.97
N ILE A 66 -0.47 -3.92 4.98
CA ILE A 66 -1.59 -2.97 4.96
C ILE A 66 -1.10 -1.67 4.33
N TYR A 67 -0.32 -0.88 5.06
CA TYR A 67 0.16 0.44 4.64
C TYR A 67 1.64 0.41 4.27
N TYR A 68 2.06 1.25 3.32
CA TYR A 68 3.46 1.41 2.97
C TYR A 68 3.78 2.82 2.46
N ASN A 69 5.04 3.24 2.64
CA ASN A 69 5.62 4.48 2.11
C ASN A 69 6.96 4.14 1.45
N LEU A 70 7.06 4.32 0.13
CA LEU A 70 8.25 3.93 -0.65
C LEU A 70 9.41 4.93 -0.54
N ASP A 71 9.13 6.21 -0.31
CA ASP A 71 10.19 7.24 -0.16
C ASP A 71 10.83 7.23 1.24
N LYS A 72 10.23 6.49 2.18
CA LYS A 72 10.75 6.25 3.54
C LYS A 72 11.08 4.78 3.82
N GLU A 73 10.84 3.89 2.85
CA GLU A 73 10.99 2.43 2.96
C GLU A 73 10.16 1.78 4.10
N ILE A 74 9.11 2.46 4.58
CA ILE A 74 8.25 2.01 5.68
C ILE A 74 7.14 1.08 5.15
N LYS A 75 6.83 0.03 5.90
CA LYS A 75 5.63 -0.81 5.71
C LYS A 75 5.04 -1.22 7.07
N PHE A 76 3.72 -1.31 7.13
CA PHE A 76 2.95 -1.80 8.27
C PHE A 76 2.14 -3.04 7.88
N LEU A 77 2.22 -4.08 8.69
CA LEU A 77 1.60 -5.39 8.48
C LEU A 77 0.23 -5.52 9.19
N LYS A 78 -0.50 -6.62 8.94
CA LYS A 78 -1.82 -6.91 9.53
C LYS A 78 -1.85 -6.87 11.07
N ASP A 79 -0.78 -7.33 11.72
CA ASP A 79 -0.58 -7.33 13.18
C ASP A 79 -0.17 -5.97 13.76
N GLN A 80 0.18 -5.01 12.89
CA GLN A 80 0.66 -3.68 13.26
C GLN A 80 -0.45 -2.60 13.14
N VAL A 81 -1.69 -3.01 12.86
CA VAL A 81 -2.88 -2.15 12.79
C VAL A 81 -3.95 -2.54 13.82
N ARG A 82 -4.72 -1.54 14.28
CA ARG A 82 -5.70 -1.67 15.38
C ARG A 82 -6.95 -2.46 15.01
N VAL A 83 -7.24 -2.62 13.72
CA VAL A 83 -8.46 -3.24 13.21
C VAL A 83 -8.12 -4.11 12.00
N PRO A 84 -8.77 -5.29 11.84
CA PRO A 84 -8.72 -6.06 10.61
C PRO A 84 -9.21 -5.21 9.43
N ILE A 85 -8.54 -5.32 8.29
CA ILE A 85 -8.90 -4.59 7.07
C ILE A 85 -9.77 -5.50 6.20
N TRP A 86 -11.08 -5.20 6.10
CA TRP A 86 -12.13 -6.11 5.59
C TRP A 86 -11.83 -6.86 4.28
N PHE A 87 -11.05 -6.28 3.36
CA PHE A 87 -10.68 -6.89 2.08
C PHE A 87 -9.43 -7.79 2.14
N LYS A 88 -8.83 -8.00 3.32
CA LYS A 88 -7.80 -9.03 3.54
C LYS A 88 -8.48 -10.39 3.73
N LYS A 89 -7.90 -11.44 3.15
CA LYS A 89 -8.49 -12.78 3.10
C LYS A 89 -8.84 -13.32 4.50
N ASP A 90 -7.96 -13.03 5.46
CA ASP A 90 -7.98 -13.45 6.86
C ASP A 90 -8.42 -12.34 7.84
N ALA A 91 -9.14 -11.31 7.36
CA ALA A 91 -9.71 -10.31 8.26
C ALA A 91 -10.86 -10.91 9.09
N ASP A 92 -10.67 -10.99 10.41
CA ASP A 92 -11.70 -11.41 11.38
C ASP A 92 -11.79 -10.43 12.56
N PRO A 93 -12.95 -9.77 12.79
CA PRO A 93 -14.15 -9.79 11.95
C PRO A 93 -14.01 -8.92 10.69
N LYS A 94 -14.75 -9.27 9.63
CA LYS A 94 -14.92 -8.40 8.46
C LYS A 94 -15.92 -7.29 8.75
N TYR A 95 -15.45 -6.05 8.74
CA TYR A 95 -16.31 -4.88 8.98
C TYR A 95 -16.89 -4.32 7.67
N ALA A 96 -18.22 -4.35 7.55
CA ALA A 96 -18.95 -3.57 6.56
C ALA A 96 -18.96 -2.07 6.91
N CYS A 97 -18.96 -1.72 8.20
CA CYS A 97 -18.82 -0.33 8.67
C CYS A 97 -18.08 -0.24 10.00
N TYR A 98 -16.83 0.27 9.97
CA TYR A 98 -16.03 0.49 11.18
C TYR A 98 -16.67 1.48 12.16
N CYS A 99 -17.32 2.55 11.66
CA CYS A 99 -17.89 3.61 12.49
C CYS A 99 -18.97 3.09 13.46
N SER A 100 -19.80 2.15 12.99
CA SER A 100 -20.86 1.50 13.77
C SER A 100 -20.47 0.10 14.26
N LYS A 101 -19.25 -0.36 13.97
CA LYS A 101 -18.75 -1.73 14.21
C LYS A 101 -19.65 -2.84 13.64
N VAL A 102 -20.27 -2.59 12.49
CA VAL A 102 -21.15 -3.55 11.81
C VAL A 102 -20.31 -4.49 10.95
N THR A 103 -20.54 -5.80 11.09
CA THR A 103 -19.83 -6.84 10.32
C THR A 103 -20.51 -7.15 8.99
N GLU A 104 -19.81 -7.84 8.10
CA GLU A 104 -20.34 -8.31 6.81
C GLU A 104 -21.55 -9.26 7.00
N ASP A 105 -21.49 -10.15 8.00
CA ASP A 105 -22.59 -11.08 8.34
C ASP A 105 -23.87 -10.39 8.87
N GLN A 106 -23.80 -9.09 9.19
CA GLN A 106 -24.93 -8.30 9.70
C GLN A 106 -25.68 -7.51 8.62
N VAL A 107 -25.24 -7.59 7.35
CA VAL A 107 -25.80 -6.82 6.22
C VAL A 107 -26.16 -7.69 5.01
N ILE A 108 -26.28 -9.01 5.19
CA ILE A 108 -26.60 -10.03 4.18
C ILE A 108 -27.94 -10.70 4.51
#